data_AF-A0A7V6E8M7-F1
#
_entry.id   AF-A0A7V6E8M7-F1
#
_cell.length_a   1.000
_cell.length_b   1.000
_cell.length_c   1.000
_cell.angle_alpha   90.00
_cell.angle_beta   90.00
_cell.angle_gamma   90.00
#
_symmetry.space_group_name_H-M   'P 1'
#
loop_
_entity.id
_entity.type
_entity.pdbx_description
1 polymer ?
#
loop_
_entity_poly.entity_id
_entity_poly.type
_entity_poly.pdbx_seq_one_letter_code
_entity_poly.pdbx_strand_id
1 'polypeptide(L)'
;MQTDSNKLEKVLCPHDFAIYDFLGFIYDSLQSNEVKERWKTKDRFDLLALKSFLDLSRNKEVKVAGIDFLPCDDDMTMMGLLLRECTRPDEDFRNQKRFAYSEDGKEIRGAKYPYPDDPIVLDMGGIYGLRGQAHAHYVLKEGFGGWLGRGMDNKPLSSNPLLLFKEPESFALGTSGVPSVITLGADMAISHLLVALVATYWQNEASKRLSLAFLGHSLHYVQDASDPLHTVQVGNICVARRAGAEFFKPAFITFGGFFGELQSPTTAVADAISNLHLFAEALWDDRHIRAKVSFWHRVYADLMRFLGSDIGVVLFSADMAALEARQFAPSLFEALCKCVKDDLWEPGFVLEDGKFRAKDYIKDEQACKKVEEIGRISANIALSNSLALYNAYKNLATTSDKEKVRMVFSLLERRMDAVKEREKRLNEYMAKNPDGTKPPSGGGRIMWFFIVEVGLIIGFSYALFAVITRVFRRRPSGQGTQHPSL
;
A
#
# COMPACT_ATOMS: atom_id res chain seq x y z
N MET A 1 -14.40 15.52 32.59
CA MET A 1 -15.57 15.42 31.69
C MET A 1 -15.74 16.76 30.99
N GLN A 2 -14.99 16.98 29.91
CA GLN A 2 -15.31 18.04 28.94
C GLN A 2 -16.37 17.45 28.02
N THR A 3 -17.54 18.07 27.96
CA THR A 3 -18.68 17.61 27.19
C THR A 3 -18.33 17.54 25.69
N ASP A 4 -18.85 16.49 25.06
CA ASP A 4 -18.67 15.99 23.69
C ASP A 4 -19.15 16.98 22.58
N SER A 5 -18.87 18.28 22.70
CA SER A 5 -19.42 19.32 21.81
C SER A 5 -19.06 19.14 20.34
N ASN A 6 -17.92 18.51 20.04
CA ASN A 6 -17.48 18.25 18.67
C ASN A 6 -18.26 17.12 17.98
N LYS A 7 -18.94 16.22 18.72
CA LYS A 7 -19.78 15.18 18.11
C LYS A 7 -21.11 15.73 17.57
N LEU A 8 -21.49 16.93 17.97
CA LEU A 8 -22.75 17.57 17.59
C LEU A 8 -22.57 18.66 16.51
N GLU A 9 -21.34 18.92 16.08
CA GLU A 9 -21.09 19.90 15.03
C GLU A 9 -21.65 19.38 13.70
N LYS A 10 -22.78 19.98 13.29
CA LYS A 10 -23.39 19.68 12.01
C LYS A 10 -22.56 20.30 10.89
N VAL A 11 -22.29 19.50 9.88
CA VAL A 11 -21.69 19.92 8.61
C VAL A 11 -22.79 19.76 7.57
N LEU A 12 -23.52 20.83 7.27
CA LEU A 12 -24.66 20.75 6.36
C LEU A 12 -24.21 20.48 4.92
N CYS A 13 -25.05 19.79 4.16
CA CYS A 13 -24.86 19.70 2.73
C CYS A 13 -25.28 21.01 2.08
N PRO A 14 -24.42 21.63 1.26
CA PRO A 14 -24.79 22.81 0.49
C PRO A 14 -25.92 22.48 -0.49
N HIS A 15 -26.71 23.48 -0.84
CA HIS A 15 -27.81 23.30 -1.78
C HIS A 15 -27.29 23.13 -3.21
N ASP A 16 -26.20 23.82 -3.54
CA ASP A 16 -25.51 23.73 -4.82
C ASP A 16 -24.03 23.42 -4.61
N PHE A 17 -23.49 22.53 -5.44
CA PHE A 17 -22.07 22.18 -5.43
C PHE A 17 -21.45 22.32 -6.82
N ALA A 18 -20.85 23.48 -7.08
CA ALA A 18 -20.10 23.73 -8.30
C ALA A 18 -18.65 23.26 -8.15
N ILE A 19 -18.40 21.95 -8.31
CA ILE A 19 -17.03 21.39 -8.24
C ILE A 19 -16.04 22.11 -9.16
N TYR A 20 -16.48 22.58 -10.33
CA TYR A 20 -15.63 23.30 -11.27
C TYR A 20 -15.12 24.65 -10.72
N ASP A 21 -15.84 25.28 -9.80
CA ASP A 21 -15.37 26.48 -9.12
C ASP A 21 -14.22 26.16 -8.16
N PHE A 22 -14.30 25.01 -7.48
CA PHE A 22 -13.22 24.52 -6.62
C PHE A 22 -11.98 24.12 -7.42
N LEU A 23 -12.16 23.36 -8.51
CA LEU A 23 -11.08 23.02 -9.44
C LEU A 23 -10.41 24.28 -9.99
N GLY A 24 -11.26 25.26 -10.33
CA GLY A 24 -10.82 26.56 -10.78
C GLY A 24 -10.01 27.32 -9.75
N PHE A 25 -10.46 27.30 -8.49
CA PHE A 25 -9.73 27.88 -7.37
C PHE A 25 -8.37 27.20 -7.16
N ILE A 26 -8.29 25.86 -7.26
CA ILE A 26 -7.01 25.14 -7.21
C ILE A 26 -6.10 25.62 -8.35
N TYR A 27 -6.58 25.58 -9.60
CA TYR A 27 -5.80 25.97 -10.76
C TYR A 27 -5.24 27.41 -10.65
N ASP A 28 -6.10 28.37 -10.27
CA ASP A 28 -5.70 29.78 -10.14
C ASP A 28 -4.72 30.00 -8.98
N SER A 29 -4.81 29.17 -7.94
CA SER A 29 -3.93 29.26 -6.76
C SER A 29 -2.56 28.64 -6.99
N LEU A 30 -2.48 27.59 -7.82
CA LEU A 30 -1.21 27.01 -8.26
C LEU A 30 -0.48 28.00 -9.19
N GLN A 31 0.63 28.56 -8.72
CA GLN A 31 1.47 29.51 -9.45
C GLN A 31 2.51 28.84 -10.35
N SER A 32 2.62 27.50 -10.31
CA SER A 32 3.54 26.72 -11.13
C SER A 32 3.32 26.92 -12.64
N ASN A 33 4.42 27.20 -13.34
CA ASN A 33 4.42 27.28 -14.81
C ASN A 33 4.13 25.91 -15.42
N GLU A 34 4.56 24.83 -14.78
CA GLU A 34 4.34 23.46 -15.22
C GLU A 34 2.85 23.09 -15.23
N VAL A 35 2.10 23.47 -14.19
CA VAL A 35 0.63 23.31 -14.14
C VAL A 35 -0.02 24.09 -15.29
N LYS A 36 0.40 25.34 -15.47
CA LYS A 36 -0.13 26.22 -16.53
C LYS A 36 0.25 25.73 -17.93
N GLU A 37 1.43 25.17 -18.13
CA GLU A 37 1.84 24.61 -19.43
C GLU A 37 1.08 23.32 -19.76
N ARG A 38 0.88 22.46 -18.76
CA ARG A 38 0.19 21.18 -18.93
C ARG A 38 -1.28 21.38 -19.29
N TRP A 39 -2.02 22.11 -18.47
CA TRP A 39 -3.46 22.27 -18.68
C TRP A 39 -3.81 23.51 -19.51
N LYS A 40 -2.90 24.47 -19.69
CA LYS A 40 -3.05 25.70 -20.51
C LYS A 40 -4.13 26.67 -20.06
N THR A 41 -5.31 26.17 -19.72
CA THR A 41 -6.48 26.92 -19.33
C THR A 41 -7.16 26.27 -18.13
N LYS A 42 -7.85 27.09 -17.35
CA LYS A 42 -8.66 26.66 -16.20
C LYS A 42 -9.66 25.55 -16.56
N ASP A 43 -10.32 25.67 -17.72
CA ASP A 43 -11.33 24.68 -18.18
C ASP A 43 -10.76 23.30 -18.48
N ARG A 44 -9.43 23.18 -18.68
CA ARG A 44 -8.74 21.91 -18.91
C ARG A 44 -8.26 21.27 -17.61
N PHE A 45 -8.24 22.02 -16.50
CA PHE A 45 -8.03 21.46 -15.17
C PHE A 45 -9.37 20.93 -14.62
N ASP A 46 -9.89 19.90 -15.30
CA ASP A 46 -11.17 19.27 -14.99
C ASP A 46 -11.07 18.16 -13.93
N LEU A 47 -12.15 17.39 -13.76
CA LEU A 47 -12.19 16.26 -12.82
C LEU A 47 -11.11 15.22 -13.11
N LEU A 48 -10.83 14.94 -14.38
CA LEU A 48 -9.82 13.96 -14.78
C LEU A 48 -8.42 14.51 -14.56
N ALA A 49 -8.23 15.81 -14.75
CA ALA A 49 -6.99 16.51 -14.40
C ALA A 49 -6.71 16.39 -12.89
N LEU A 50 -7.69 16.66 -12.02
CA LEU A 50 -7.49 16.52 -10.58
C LEU A 50 -7.22 15.07 -10.18
N LYS A 51 -7.96 14.10 -10.75
CA LYS A 51 -7.64 12.67 -10.52
C LYS A 51 -6.22 12.36 -10.95
N SER A 52 -5.80 12.76 -12.14
CA SER A 52 -4.41 12.55 -12.60
C SER A 52 -3.38 13.24 -11.72
N PHE A 53 -3.68 14.42 -11.20
CA PHE A 53 -2.79 15.19 -10.34
C PHE A 53 -2.57 14.52 -8.98
N LEU A 54 -3.62 13.87 -8.45
CA LEU A 54 -3.57 13.04 -7.26
C LEU A 54 -3.14 11.60 -7.56
N ASP A 55 -2.76 11.30 -8.81
CA ASP A 55 -2.54 9.97 -9.38
C ASP A 55 -3.62 8.95 -9.01
N LEU A 56 -4.89 9.35 -9.13
CA LEU A 56 -6.07 8.49 -9.11
C LEU A 56 -6.48 8.06 -10.52
N SER A 57 -7.39 7.09 -10.61
CA SER A 57 -7.82 6.53 -11.89
C SER A 57 -8.53 7.58 -12.71
N ARG A 58 -8.10 7.79 -13.95
CA ARG A 58 -8.82 8.62 -14.94
C ARG A 58 -10.03 7.91 -15.54
N ASN A 59 -10.39 6.72 -15.05
CA ASN A 59 -11.62 6.06 -15.45
C ASN A 59 -12.85 6.88 -15.02
N LYS A 60 -13.71 7.22 -15.98
CA LYS A 60 -14.95 7.99 -15.75
C LYS A 60 -16.01 7.23 -14.95
N GLU A 61 -15.93 5.90 -14.93
CA GLU A 61 -16.84 5.03 -14.17
C GLU A 61 -16.51 5.02 -12.67
N VAL A 62 -15.27 5.31 -12.31
CA VAL A 62 -14.81 5.39 -10.93
C VAL A 62 -15.17 6.77 -10.37
N LYS A 63 -15.99 6.81 -9.32
CA LYS A 63 -16.48 8.03 -8.70
C LYS A 63 -15.83 8.23 -7.35
N VAL A 64 -15.04 9.29 -7.22
CA VAL A 64 -14.25 9.62 -6.02
C VAL A 64 -14.94 10.75 -5.28
N ALA A 65 -15.23 10.54 -3.99
CA ALA A 65 -15.79 11.59 -3.13
C ALA A 65 -14.83 12.79 -3.04
N GLY A 66 -15.39 13.99 -2.99
CA GLY A 66 -14.62 15.24 -3.02
C GLY A 66 -14.04 15.62 -4.39
N ILE A 67 -14.09 14.72 -5.39
CA ILE A 67 -13.73 15.02 -6.78
C ILE A 67 -14.98 14.95 -7.65
N ASP A 68 -15.56 13.77 -7.88
CA ASP A 68 -16.72 13.63 -8.77
C ASP A 68 -18.03 14.11 -8.14
N PHE A 69 -18.11 14.11 -6.81
CA PHE A 69 -19.29 14.52 -6.06
C PHE A 69 -18.89 15.01 -4.66
N LEU A 70 -19.74 15.85 -4.06
CA LEU A 70 -19.63 16.20 -2.65
C LEU A 70 -20.32 15.11 -1.82
N PRO A 71 -19.62 14.44 -0.88
CA PRO A 71 -20.27 13.45 -0.03
C PRO A 71 -21.33 14.13 0.82
N CYS A 72 -22.51 13.50 0.86
CA CYS A 72 -23.72 13.98 1.53
C CYS A 72 -24.55 12.84 2.14
N ASP A 73 -24.01 11.63 2.07
CA ASP A 73 -24.63 10.37 2.48
C ASP A 73 -24.16 9.92 3.88
N ASP A 74 -24.04 10.89 4.80
CA ASP A 74 -23.61 10.72 6.18
C ASP A 74 -24.66 11.21 7.19
N ASP A 75 -24.37 11.09 8.49
CA ASP A 75 -25.26 11.56 9.58
C ASP A 75 -25.24 13.09 9.78
N MET A 76 -24.60 13.82 8.86
CA MET A 76 -24.36 15.26 8.87
C MET A 76 -23.50 15.75 10.03
N THR A 77 -22.87 14.87 10.79
CA THR A 77 -21.89 15.25 11.81
C THR A 77 -20.49 15.26 11.23
N MET A 78 -19.61 16.12 11.76
CA MET A 78 -18.20 16.10 11.38
C MET A 78 -17.57 14.72 11.55
N MET A 79 -17.91 14.01 12.63
CA MET A 79 -17.35 12.68 12.92
C MET A 79 -17.89 11.63 11.96
N GLY A 80 -19.20 11.61 11.69
CA GLY A 80 -19.80 10.66 10.76
C GLY A 80 -19.28 10.84 9.35
N LEU A 81 -19.14 12.08 8.88
CA LEU A 81 -18.49 12.38 7.59
C LEU A 81 -17.04 11.88 7.58
N LEU A 82 -16.23 12.25 8.58
CA LEU A 82 -14.81 11.84 8.60
C LEU A 82 -14.65 10.31 8.62
N LEU A 83 -15.42 9.61 9.46
CA LEU A 83 -15.41 8.14 9.52
C LEU A 83 -15.82 7.52 8.18
N ARG A 84 -16.85 8.07 7.51
CA ARG A 84 -17.28 7.58 6.21
C ARG A 84 -16.19 7.76 5.16
N GLU A 85 -15.58 8.93 5.13
CA GLU A 85 -14.55 9.27 4.14
C GLU A 85 -13.21 8.57 4.42
N CYS A 86 -12.94 8.13 5.66
CA CYS A 86 -11.83 7.20 5.94
C CYS A 86 -12.05 5.79 5.35
N THR A 87 -13.29 5.34 5.18
CA THR A 87 -13.60 4.02 4.58
C THR A 87 -13.74 4.08 3.06
N ARG A 88 -13.98 5.27 2.50
CA ARG A 88 -14.37 5.44 1.11
C ARG A 88 -13.32 5.01 0.08
N PRO A 89 -12.01 5.20 0.29
CA PRO A 89 -10.99 4.73 -0.65
C PRO A 89 -11.04 3.21 -0.91
N ASP A 90 -11.44 2.42 0.09
CA ASP A 90 -11.63 0.97 -0.05
C ASP A 90 -12.89 0.60 -0.84
N GLU A 91 -13.90 1.47 -0.85
CA GLU A 91 -15.23 1.13 -1.37
C GLU A 91 -15.53 1.70 -2.76
N ASP A 92 -14.87 2.80 -3.13
CA ASP A 92 -15.22 3.55 -4.35
C ASP A 92 -14.42 3.13 -5.59
N PHE A 93 -13.63 2.07 -5.44
CA PHE A 93 -12.87 1.44 -6.51
C PHE A 93 -11.85 2.39 -7.16
N ARG A 94 -11.44 3.48 -6.47
CA ARG A 94 -10.45 4.46 -6.98
C ARG A 94 -9.09 3.85 -7.31
N ASN A 95 -8.79 2.76 -6.63
CA ASN A 95 -7.57 1.97 -6.79
C ASN A 95 -7.78 0.73 -7.69
N GLN A 96 -8.96 0.61 -8.31
CA GLN A 96 -9.28 -0.50 -9.20
C GLN A 96 -9.23 -0.07 -10.67
N LYS A 97 -9.07 -1.06 -11.57
CA LYS A 97 -8.90 -0.86 -13.02
C LYS A 97 -7.62 -0.05 -13.35
N ARG A 98 -6.49 -0.75 -13.22
CA ARG A 98 -5.11 -0.27 -13.38
C ARG A 98 -4.70 -0.08 -14.84
N PHE A 99 -5.59 0.50 -15.64
CA PHE A 99 -5.34 0.80 -17.05
C PHE A 99 -4.94 2.26 -17.24
N ALA A 100 -4.07 2.47 -18.23
CA ALA A 100 -3.76 3.78 -18.76
C ALA A 100 -5.00 4.40 -19.40
N TYR A 101 -5.28 5.65 -19.07
CA TYR A 101 -6.29 6.47 -19.73
C TYR A 101 -5.65 7.76 -20.22
N SER A 102 -6.13 8.32 -21.33
CA SER A 102 -5.72 9.62 -21.84
C SER A 102 -6.31 10.76 -21.01
N GLU A 103 -5.93 12.00 -21.33
CA GLU A 103 -6.54 13.20 -20.73
C GLU A 103 -8.07 13.24 -20.92
N ASP A 104 -8.57 12.75 -22.05
CA ASP A 104 -10.01 12.69 -22.34
C ASP A 104 -10.71 11.50 -21.65
N GLY A 105 -9.98 10.72 -20.85
CA GLY A 105 -10.46 9.53 -20.15
C GLY A 105 -10.70 8.33 -21.07
N LYS A 106 -10.00 8.23 -22.20
CA LYS A 106 -10.04 7.06 -23.09
C LYS A 106 -8.93 6.09 -22.73
N GLU A 107 -9.23 4.80 -22.62
CA GLU A 107 -8.22 3.78 -22.35
C GLU A 107 -7.10 3.81 -23.42
N ILE A 108 -5.85 3.84 -22.98
CA ILE A 108 -4.66 3.79 -23.84
C ILE A 108 -4.28 2.31 -24.00
N ARG A 109 -4.19 1.88 -25.26
CA ARG A 109 -3.95 0.49 -25.64
C ARG A 109 -2.73 0.38 -26.54
N GLY A 110 -1.98 -0.69 -26.37
CA GLY A 110 -1.03 -1.17 -27.38
C GLY A 110 -1.77 -1.86 -28.52
N ALA A 111 -1.03 -2.53 -29.40
CA ALA A 111 -1.62 -3.17 -30.58
C ALA A 111 -2.65 -4.27 -30.24
N LYS A 112 -2.59 -4.86 -29.04
CA LYS A 112 -3.48 -5.97 -28.63
C LYS A 112 -4.16 -5.74 -27.28
N TYR A 113 -3.45 -5.12 -26.34
CA TYR A 113 -3.85 -5.07 -24.93
C TYR A 113 -3.73 -3.65 -24.35
N PRO A 114 -4.51 -3.29 -23.30
CA PRO A 114 -4.30 -2.06 -22.54
C PRO A 114 -2.89 -1.93 -21.98
N TYR A 115 -2.46 -0.69 -21.79
CA TYR A 115 -1.28 -0.39 -21.00
C TYR A 115 -1.62 -0.33 -19.51
N PRO A 116 -0.68 -0.73 -18.64
CA PRO A 116 -0.83 -0.60 -17.21
C PRO A 116 -0.59 0.87 -16.87
N ASP A 117 -1.53 1.48 -16.19
CA ASP A 117 -1.25 2.73 -15.50
C ASP A 117 -1.87 2.56 -14.15
N ASP A 118 -1.02 2.65 -13.16
CA ASP A 118 -1.42 2.48 -11.79
C ASP A 118 -1.88 3.84 -11.30
N PRO A 119 -3.19 4.11 -11.22
CA PRO A 119 -3.63 5.08 -10.26
C PRO A 119 -3.22 4.55 -8.89
N ILE A 120 -2.38 5.32 -8.22
CA ILE A 120 -1.62 4.98 -7.03
C ILE A 120 -2.44 4.11 -6.12
N VAL A 121 -2.00 2.85 -6.07
CA VAL A 121 -1.98 1.89 -4.94
C VAL A 121 -1.39 0.63 -5.63
N LEU A 122 -0.08 0.78 -5.92
CA LEU A 122 0.95 -0.26 -6.17
C LEU A 122 0.92 -1.09 -7.43
N ASP A 123 2.12 -1.26 -8.00
CA ASP A 123 2.35 -2.16 -9.14
C ASP A 123 2.32 -3.64 -8.75
N MET A 124 1.30 -4.00 -8.00
CA MET A 124 1.14 -5.26 -7.34
C MET A 124 -0.31 -5.70 -7.52
N GLY A 125 -0.49 -6.96 -7.90
CA GLY A 125 -1.67 -7.46 -8.62
C GLY A 125 -1.66 -7.41 -10.16
N GLY A 126 -2.52 -8.20 -10.80
CA GLY A 126 -2.67 -8.16 -12.26
C GLY A 126 -3.46 -6.94 -12.71
N ILE A 127 -3.13 -6.35 -13.87
CA ILE A 127 -4.01 -5.36 -14.51
C ILE A 127 -5.37 -5.92 -14.92
N TYR A 128 -5.46 -7.25 -15.06
CA TYR A 128 -6.71 -7.99 -15.21
C TYR A 128 -6.88 -8.85 -13.97
N GLY A 129 -7.78 -8.44 -13.07
CA GLY A 129 -8.26 -9.35 -12.04
C GLY A 129 -7.49 -9.36 -10.72
N LEU A 130 -7.01 -8.22 -10.24
CA LEU A 130 -7.04 -8.05 -8.80
C LEU A 130 -8.49 -8.09 -8.33
N ARG A 131 -8.83 -9.12 -7.55
CA ARG A 131 -10.14 -9.26 -6.92
C ARG A 131 -10.25 -8.51 -5.57
N GLY A 132 -9.17 -7.91 -5.06
CA GLY A 132 -9.16 -7.26 -3.75
C GLY A 132 -8.26 -6.02 -3.66
N GLN A 133 -8.72 -5.05 -2.84
CA GLN A 133 -8.06 -3.78 -2.48
C GLN A 133 -6.71 -4.00 -1.75
N ALA A 134 -6.55 -5.13 -1.05
CA ALA A 134 -5.39 -5.44 -0.21
C ALA A 134 -4.03 -5.29 -0.90
N HIS A 135 -3.96 -5.51 -2.22
CA HIS A 135 -2.68 -5.48 -2.94
C HIS A 135 -2.09 -4.11 -3.15
N ALA A 136 -2.90 -3.11 -2.91
CA ALA A 136 -2.68 -1.81 -3.42
C ALA A 136 -2.09 -0.90 -2.30
N HIS A 137 -2.10 -1.35 -1.04
CA HIS A 137 -1.68 -0.56 0.12
C HIS A 137 -0.25 -0.82 0.62
N TYR A 138 0.40 -1.90 0.19
CA TYR A 138 1.81 -2.17 0.49
C TYR A 138 2.77 -0.99 0.35
N VAL A 139 3.67 -0.82 1.30
CA VAL A 139 4.83 0.06 1.23
C VAL A 139 6.06 -0.79 0.91
N LEU A 140 7.03 -0.30 0.16
CA LEU A 140 8.34 -0.97 -0.02
C LEU A 140 9.44 0.01 0.38
N LYS A 141 10.70 -0.41 0.27
CA LYS A 141 11.89 0.38 0.57
C LYS A 141 11.93 1.67 -0.29
N GLU A 142 11.20 2.68 0.13
CA GLU A 142 11.37 4.06 -0.33
C GLU A 142 12.21 4.83 0.68
N GLY A 143 13.06 5.71 0.16
CA GLY A 143 13.74 6.71 0.96
C GLY A 143 12.75 7.61 1.69
N PHE A 144 13.25 8.23 2.75
CA PHE A 144 12.51 9.19 3.55
C PHE A 144 12.02 10.39 2.71
N GLY A 145 10.78 10.86 2.94
CA GLY A 145 10.22 12.07 2.33
C GLY A 145 9.22 11.85 1.18
N GLY A 146 8.84 10.62 0.85
CA GLY A 146 7.96 10.36 -0.30
C GLY A 146 8.45 11.02 -1.60
N TRP A 147 7.56 11.52 -2.48
CA TRP A 147 7.97 12.34 -3.63
C TRP A 147 8.66 13.66 -3.26
N LEU A 148 8.48 14.16 -2.04
CA LEU A 148 9.18 15.36 -1.55
C LEU A 148 10.66 15.10 -1.21
N GLY A 149 11.05 13.85 -0.96
CA GLY A 149 12.40 13.42 -0.52
C GLY A 149 13.01 12.26 -1.30
N ARG A 150 12.44 11.92 -2.46
CA ARG A 150 12.83 10.82 -3.38
C ARG A 150 14.25 10.90 -3.99
N GLY A 151 15.21 11.53 -3.31
CA GLY A 151 16.62 11.64 -3.69
C GLY A 151 17.61 10.93 -2.76
N MET A 152 17.18 10.27 -1.67
CA MET A 152 18.09 9.74 -0.64
C MET A 152 18.25 8.20 -0.58
N ASP A 153 17.38 7.40 -1.21
CA ASP A 153 17.59 5.95 -1.36
C ASP A 153 17.12 5.49 -2.74
N ASN A 154 18.06 5.31 -3.67
CA ASN A 154 17.82 4.86 -5.04
C ASN A 154 18.04 3.34 -5.21
N LYS A 155 18.04 2.56 -4.11
CA LYS A 155 18.26 1.12 -4.22
C LYS A 155 17.13 0.48 -5.04
N PRO A 156 17.46 -0.19 -6.16
CA PRO A 156 16.45 -0.81 -7.01
C PRO A 156 15.82 -2.00 -6.29
N LEU A 157 14.50 -2.06 -6.30
CA LEU A 157 13.74 -3.23 -5.88
C LEU A 157 13.97 -4.38 -6.87
N SER A 158 13.96 -5.62 -6.39
CA SER A 158 14.27 -6.80 -7.18
C SER A 158 13.19 -7.87 -7.07
N SER A 159 12.91 -8.55 -8.18
CA SER A 159 12.08 -9.76 -8.23
C SER A 159 12.89 -11.06 -8.06
N ASN A 160 14.18 -10.99 -7.68
CA ASN A 160 15.01 -12.18 -7.46
C ASN A 160 14.76 -12.79 -6.06
N PRO A 161 14.18 -14.00 -5.96
CA PRO A 161 13.82 -14.61 -4.67
C PRO A 161 15.02 -14.89 -3.76
N LEU A 162 16.24 -14.96 -4.32
CA LEU A 162 17.44 -15.14 -3.52
C LEU A 162 17.80 -13.92 -2.65
N LEU A 163 17.29 -12.73 -2.99
CA LEU A 163 17.49 -11.53 -2.15
C LEU A 163 16.72 -11.61 -0.84
N LEU A 164 15.65 -12.42 -0.74
CA LEU A 164 14.93 -12.67 0.51
C LEU A 164 15.84 -13.19 1.63
N PHE A 165 16.95 -13.85 1.28
CA PHE A 165 17.90 -14.39 2.25
C PHE A 165 18.88 -13.34 2.79
N LYS A 166 19.09 -12.21 2.08
CA LYS A 166 20.13 -11.23 2.39
C LYS A 166 19.58 -9.85 2.70
N GLU A 167 18.62 -9.39 1.90
CA GLU A 167 18.00 -8.06 1.95
C GLU A 167 16.50 -8.22 1.62
N PRO A 168 15.70 -8.84 2.52
CA PRO A 168 14.28 -9.10 2.26
C PRO A 168 13.47 -7.83 1.98
N GLU A 169 13.92 -6.68 2.49
CA GLU A 169 13.31 -5.38 2.25
C GLU A 169 13.54 -4.83 0.82
N SER A 170 14.52 -5.38 0.08
CA SER A 170 14.80 -5.03 -1.31
C SER A 170 14.04 -5.92 -2.31
N PHE A 171 13.28 -6.91 -1.84
CA PHE A 171 12.49 -7.81 -2.70
C PHE A 171 11.08 -7.26 -2.95
N ALA A 172 10.64 -7.29 -4.20
CA ALA A 172 9.34 -6.83 -4.62
C ALA A 172 8.81 -7.72 -5.75
N LEU A 173 7.58 -8.21 -5.60
CA LEU A 173 6.95 -9.07 -6.60
C LEU A 173 5.99 -8.25 -7.46
N GLY A 174 6.51 -7.69 -8.55
CA GLY A 174 5.68 -7.04 -9.56
C GLY A 174 4.92 -8.08 -10.37
N THR A 175 3.60 -8.00 -10.38
CA THR A 175 2.68 -8.91 -11.08
C THR A 175 2.23 -8.38 -12.44
N SER A 176 2.41 -7.08 -12.71
CA SER A 176 2.06 -6.43 -13.98
C SER A 176 3.24 -6.30 -14.94
N GLY A 177 4.41 -6.75 -14.50
CA GLY A 177 5.63 -6.86 -15.29
C GLY A 177 6.10 -5.54 -15.91
N VAL A 178 6.87 -4.73 -15.16
CA VAL A 178 7.98 -3.83 -15.57
C VAL A 178 8.60 -3.28 -14.26
N PRO A 179 9.89 -2.90 -14.21
CA PRO A 179 10.65 -2.86 -12.96
C PRO A 179 10.53 -1.49 -12.29
N SER A 180 9.46 -1.28 -11.54
CA SER A 180 9.49 -0.37 -10.39
C SER A 180 8.21 -0.63 -9.59
N VAL A 181 8.28 -1.51 -8.61
CA VAL A 181 7.22 -1.51 -7.61
C VAL A 181 7.40 -0.22 -6.81
N ILE A 182 6.41 0.67 -6.79
CA ILE A 182 6.50 1.98 -6.13
C ILE A 182 5.32 2.10 -5.19
N THR A 183 5.56 2.65 -3.99
CA THR A 183 4.59 2.63 -2.92
C THR A 183 4.29 3.98 -2.32
N LEU A 184 3.04 4.41 -2.44
CA LEU A 184 2.74 5.83 -2.35
C LEU A 184 1.69 6.13 -1.27
N GLY A 185 1.45 5.23 -0.32
CA GLY A 185 0.53 5.47 0.80
C GLY A 185 0.87 6.76 1.57
N ALA A 186 2.15 6.98 1.91
CA ALA A 186 2.59 8.22 2.54
C ALA A 186 2.37 9.45 1.62
N ASP A 187 2.66 9.31 0.32
CA ASP A 187 2.45 10.36 -0.67
C ASP A 187 0.97 10.72 -0.87
N MET A 188 0.09 9.73 -0.78
CA MET A 188 -1.36 9.91 -0.86
C MET A 188 -1.90 10.56 0.40
N ALA A 189 -1.43 10.15 1.57
CA ALA A 189 -1.73 10.82 2.83
C ALA A 189 -1.39 12.32 2.75
N ILE A 190 -0.18 12.65 2.29
CA ILE A 190 0.27 14.04 2.14
C ILE A 190 -0.56 14.78 1.08
N SER A 191 -0.73 14.21 -0.12
CA SER A 191 -1.43 14.87 -1.22
C SER A 191 -2.88 15.19 -0.85
N HIS A 192 -3.58 14.24 -0.23
CA HIS A 192 -4.97 14.43 0.19
C HIS A 192 -5.06 15.41 1.36
N LEU A 193 -4.11 15.42 2.29
CA LEU A 193 -4.06 16.45 3.34
C LEU A 193 -3.88 17.85 2.74
N LEU A 194 -2.97 18.00 1.77
CA LEU A 194 -2.73 19.30 1.14
C LEU A 194 -3.98 19.79 0.41
N VAL A 195 -4.69 18.92 -0.31
CA VAL A 195 -5.98 19.29 -0.93
C VAL A 195 -7.05 19.60 0.13
N ALA A 196 -7.07 18.87 1.25
CA ALA A 196 -7.96 19.20 2.37
C ALA A 196 -7.71 20.62 2.88
N LEU A 197 -6.44 20.96 3.14
CA LEU A 197 -6.05 22.33 3.53
C LEU A 197 -6.42 23.36 2.47
N VAL A 198 -6.17 23.09 1.20
CA VAL A 198 -6.59 23.99 0.10
C VAL A 198 -8.10 24.21 0.11
N ALA A 199 -8.90 23.16 0.32
CA ALA A 199 -10.35 23.28 0.44
C ALA A 199 -10.78 24.21 1.59
N THR A 200 -10.04 24.26 2.71
CA THR A 200 -10.35 25.20 3.81
C THR A 200 -10.15 26.68 3.45
N TYR A 201 -9.29 26.97 2.46
CA TYR A 201 -9.03 28.34 2.01
C TYR A 201 -10.03 28.80 0.94
N TRP A 202 -10.81 27.88 0.36
CA TRP A 202 -11.85 28.19 -0.60
C TRP A 202 -13.07 28.79 0.10
N GLN A 203 -13.41 30.05 -0.23
CA GLN A 203 -14.52 30.79 0.40
C GLN A 203 -15.88 30.36 -0.17
N ASN A 204 -16.30 29.13 0.14
CA ASN A 204 -17.56 28.53 -0.34
C ASN A 204 -18.23 27.70 0.77
N GLU A 205 -19.55 27.52 0.73
CA GLU A 205 -20.29 26.70 1.70
C GLU A 205 -19.90 25.21 1.68
N ALA A 206 -19.44 24.69 0.53
CA ALA A 206 -18.98 23.31 0.38
C ALA A 206 -17.56 23.05 0.94
N SER A 207 -16.79 24.11 1.22
CA SER A 207 -15.37 24.04 1.63
C SER A 207 -15.12 23.09 2.78
N LYS A 208 -15.95 23.15 3.82
CA LYS A 208 -15.82 22.33 5.02
C LYS A 208 -16.04 20.85 4.73
N ARG A 209 -17.05 20.50 3.92
CA ARG A 209 -17.31 19.10 3.53
C ARG A 209 -16.20 18.55 2.66
N LEU A 210 -15.76 19.31 1.65
CA LEU A 210 -14.63 18.92 0.81
C LEU A 210 -13.37 18.69 1.63
N SER A 211 -13.06 19.63 2.51
CA SER A 211 -11.89 19.54 3.36
C SER A 211 -11.92 18.28 4.23
N LEU A 212 -13.05 17.99 4.87
CA LEU A 212 -13.21 16.78 5.69
C LEU A 212 -13.18 15.50 4.86
N ALA A 213 -13.68 15.51 3.63
CA ALA A 213 -13.60 14.37 2.72
C ALA A 213 -12.15 14.03 2.35
N PHE A 214 -11.39 15.04 1.91
CA PHE A 214 -9.97 14.85 1.62
C PHE A 214 -9.15 14.53 2.88
N LEU A 215 -9.51 15.06 4.04
CA LEU A 215 -8.88 14.68 5.31
C LEU A 215 -9.17 13.21 5.66
N GLY A 216 -10.39 12.74 5.46
CA GLY A 216 -10.76 11.32 5.64
C GLY A 216 -9.92 10.41 4.73
N HIS A 217 -9.81 10.75 3.45
CA HIS A 217 -8.92 10.03 2.53
C HIS A 217 -7.46 10.05 2.99
N SER A 218 -6.97 11.20 3.47
CA SER A 218 -5.60 11.32 3.99
C SER A 218 -5.36 10.39 5.18
N LEU A 219 -6.30 10.34 6.14
CA LEU A 219 -6.22 9.47 7.32
C LEU A 219 -6.27 7.98 6.95
N HIS A 220 -7.07 7.61 5.95
CA HIS A 220 -7.05 6.26 5.39
C HIS A 220 -5.65 5.87 4.91
N TYR A 221 -5.01 6.71 4.09
CA TYR A 221 -3.67 6.40 3.59
C TYR A 221 -2.57 6.43 4.66
N VAL A 222 -2.77 7.16 5.77
CA VAL A 222 -1.89 7.03 6.96
C VAL A 222 -2.07 5.67 7.61
N GLN A 223 -3.30 5.16 7.72
CA GLN A 223 -3.56 3.81 8.24
C GLN A 223 -2.85 2.77 7.39
N ASP A 224 -3.00 2.83 6.07
CA ASP A 224 -2.31 1.93 5.13
C ASP A 224 -0.80 1.99 5.29
N ALA A 225 -0.23 3.21 5.31
CA ALA A 225 1.20 3.39 5.52
C ALA A 225 1.68 2.84 6.87
N SER A 226 0.81 2.79 7.88
CA SER A 226 1.13 2.32 9.23
C SER A 226 0.94 0.81 9.43
N ASP A 227 0.36 0.10 8.46
CA ASP A 227 0.04 -1.31 8.62
C ASP A 227 1.19 -2.20 8.13
N PRO A 228 1.83 -3.02 8.99
CA PRO A 228 2.87 -3.96 8.59
C PRO A 228 2.41 -5.00 7.57
N LEU A 229 1.12 -5.33 7.53
CA LEU A 229 0.56 -6.13 6.44
C LEU A 229 0.80 -5.41 5.12
N HIS A 230 0.56 -4.10 5.13
CA HIS A 230 0.70 -3.20 4.00
C HIS A 230 2.11 -2.59 3.91
N THR A 231 3.21 -3.24 4.32
CA THR A 231 4.57 -2.63 4.18
C THR A 231 5.72 -3.54 3.75
N VAL A 232 5.49 -4.84 3.51
CA VAL A 232 6.44 -5.72 2.81
C VAL A 232 5.67 -6.87 2.17
N GLN A 233 5.53 -6.87 0.84
CA GLN A 233 4.74 -7.91 0.17
C GLN A 233 5.27 -9.32 0.36
N VAL A 234 6.57 -9.51 0.50
CA VAL A 234 7.14 -10.87 0.51
C VAL A 234 7.79 -11.11 1.85
N GLY A 235 7.11 -10.56 2.85
CA GLY A 235 7.48 -10.63 4.24
C GLY A 235 7.86 -12.06 4.55
N ASN A 236 9.13 -12.21 4.87
CA ASN A 236 9.74 -13.44 5.34
C ASN A 236 9.92 -14.55 4.28
N ILE A 237 11.15 -15.08 4.25
CA ILE A 237 11.53 -16.28 3.48
C ILE A 237 10.61 -17.48 3.71
N CYS A 238 9.94 -17.54 4.86
CA CYS A 238 8.95 -18.58 5.15
C CYS A 238 7.80 -18.60 4.14
N VAL A 239 7.28 -17.42 3.73
CA VAL A 239 6.15 -17.33 2.79
C VAL A 239 6.56 -17.89 1.44
N ALA A 240 7.69 -17.40 0.89
CA ALA A 240 8.22 -17.90 -0.38
C ALA A 240 8.52 -19.41 -0.34
N ARG A 241 9.08 -19.91 0.78
CA ARG A 241 9.39 -21.33 0.93
C ARG A 241 8.13 -22.20 0.96
N ARG A 242 7.10 -21.78 1.69
CA ARG A 242 5.85 -22.56 1.81
C ARG A 242 5.01 -22.50 0.54
N ALA A 243 4.72 -21.30 0.04
CA ALA A 243 3.99 -21.14 -1.21
C ALA A 243 4.71 -21.82 -2.38
N GLY A 244 6.05 -21.75 -2.43
CA GLY A 244 6.84 -22.47 -3.41
C GLY A 244 6.71 -24.00 -3.28
N ALA A 245 6.81 -24.54 -2.05
CA ALA A 245 6.62 -25.98 -1.81
C ALA A 245 5.22 -26.46 -2.21
N GLU A 246 4.19 -25.67 -1.93
CA GLU A 246 2.81 -25.96 -2.32
C GLU A 246 2.61 -25.86 -3.84
N PHE A 247 3.24 -24.91 -4.53
CA PHE A 247 3.27 -24.85 -6.00
C PHE A 247 3.92 -26.08 -6.64
N PHE A 248 4.95 -26.67 -6.03
CA PHE A 248 5.61 -27.85 -6.57
C PHE A 248 4.67 -29.07 -6.63
N LYS A 249 3.72 -29.22 -5.71
CA LYS A 249 2.78 -30.36 -5.69
C LYS A 249 1.97 -30.47 -7.00
N PRO A 250 1.18 -29.46 -7.43
CA PRO A 250 0.48 -29.51 -8.71
C PRO A 250 1.44 -29.47 -9.90
N ALA A 251 2.61 -28.83 -9.80
CA ALA A 251 3.60 -28.87 -10.87
C ALA A 251 4.08 -30.30 -11.15
N PHE A 252 4.31 -31.12 -10.11
CA PHE A 252 4.63 -32.54 -10.28
C PHE A 252 3.45 -33.33 -10.84
N ILE A 253 2.24 -33.13 -10.31
CA ILE A 253 1.03 -33.87 -10.73
C ILE A 253 0.68 -33.58 -12.20
N THR A 254 0.78 -32.33 -12.63
CA THR A 254 0.47 -31.91 -14.00
C THR A 254 1.65 -32.08 -14.96
N PHE A 255 2.78 -32.60 -14.49
CA PHE A 255 4.03 -32.68 -15.25
C PHE A 255 4.42 -31.31 -15.86
N GLY A 256 4.41 -30.28 -15.02
CA GLY A 256 4.71 -28.90 -15.38
C GLY A 256 3.63 -28.23 -16.23
N GLY A 257 2.37 -28.65 -16.07
CA GLY A 257 1.24 -28.16 -16.86
C GLY A 257 1.02 -28.88 -18.19
N PHE A 258 1.71 -30.01 -18.43
CA PHE A 258 1.50 -30.82 -19.63
C PHE A 258 0.18 -31.58 -19.60
N PHE A 259 -0.24 -32.04 -18.41
CA PHE A 259 -1.45 -32.83 -18.20
C PHE A 259 -2.55 -32.07 -17.43
N GLY A 260 -2.45 -30.75 -17.31
CA GLY A 260 -3.45 -29.93 -16.63
C GLY A 260 -3.05 -28.47 -16.53
N GLU A 261 -3.95 -27.64 -16.02
CA GLU A 261 -3.63 -26.24 -15.76
C GLU A 261 -2.65 -26.13 -14.59
N LEU A 262 -1.61 -25.32 -14.79
CA LEU A 262 -0.63 -24.99 -13.76
C LEU A 262 -0.61 -23.47 -13.59
N GLN A 263 -0.92 -23.01 -12.37
CA GLN A 263 -0.77 -21.60 -12.01
C GLN A 263 0.70 -21.18 -12.07
N SER A 264 0.99 -19.89 -12.24
CA SER A 264 2.38 -19.43 -12.17
C SER A 264 2.89 -19.44 -10.72
N PRO A 265 4.19 -19.66 -10.47
CA PRO A 265 4.77 -19.52 -9.12
C PRO A 265 4.51 -18.15 -8.49
N THR A 266 4.56 -17.10 -9.31
CA THR A 266 4.26 -15.71 -8.92
C THR A 266 2.82 -15.57 -8.42
N THR A 267 1.87 -16.20 -9.11
CA THR A 267 0.45 -16.22 -8.70
C THR A 267 0.27 -16.97 -7.39
N ALA A 268 0.90 -18.15 -7.22
CA ALA A 268 0.78 -18.92 -5.99
C ALA A 268 1.32 -18.17 -4.76
N VAL A 269 2.44 -17.45 -4.92
CA VAL A 269 3.00 -16.61 -3.85
C VAL A 269 2.08 -15.42 -3.56
N ALA A 270 1.53 -14.76 -4.59
CA ALA A 270 0.60 -13.64 -4.42
C ALA A 270 -0.69 -14.08 -3.70
N ASP A 271 -1.27 -15.21 -4.08
CA ASP A 271 -2.46 -15.79 -3.42
C ASP A 271 -2.17 -16.08 -1.95
N ALA A 272 -1.01 -16.68 -1.64
CA ALA A 272 -0.62 -16.94 -0.25
C ALA A 272 -0.48 -15.65 0.58
N ILE A 273 0.15 -14.61 0.02
CA ILE A 273 0.27 -13.30 0.69
C ILE A 273 -1.12 -12.72 0.95
N SER A 274 -2.00 -12.74 -0.07
CA SER A 274 -3.38 -12.27 0.03
C SER A 274 -4.16 -13.01 1.11
N ASN A 275 -4.01 -14.34 1.21
CA ASN A 275 -4.68 -15.13 2.25
C ASN A 275 -4.18 -14.79 3.65
N LEU A 276 -2.86 -14.64 3.83
CA LEU A 276 -2.28 -14.30 5.12
C LEU A 276 -2.69 -12.89 5.57
N HIS A 277 -2.77 -11.97 4.62
CA HIS A 277 -3.28 -10.62 4.83
C HIS A 277 -4.71 -10.65 5.33
N LEU A 278 -5.62 -11.25 4.56
CA LEU A 278 -7.03 -11.32 4.92
C LEU A 278 -7.20 -12.02 6.26
N PHE A 279 -6.49 -13.13 6.48
CA PHE A 279 -6.50 -13.85 7.75
C PHE A 279 -6.09 -12.95 8.93
N ALA A 280 -5.05 -12.14 8.77
CA ALA A 280 -4.57 -11.26 9.84
C ALA A 280 -5.59 -10.17 10.18
N GLU A 281 -6.20 -9.53 9.17
CA GLU A 281 -7.27 -8.54 9.37
C GLU A 281 -8.48 -9.17 10.09
N ALA A 282 -8.96 -10.32 9.59
CA ALA A 282 -10.06 -11.04 10.22
C ALA A 282 -9.73 -11.49 11.65
N LEU A 283 -8.46 -11.86 11.93
CA LEU A 283 -8.02 -12.20 13.28
C LEU A 283 -8.05 -10.98 14.19
N TRP A 284 -7.58 -9.84 13.73
CA TRP A 284 -7.61 -8.60 14.51
C TRP A 284 -9.04 -8.15 14.81
N ASP A 285 -9.96 -8.30 13.86
CA ASP A 285 -11.38 -8.03 14.05
C ASP A 285 -12.04 -9.00 15.04
N ASP A 286 -11.87 -10.32 14.83
CA ASP A 286 -12.40 -11.39 15.69
C ASP A 286 -11.93 -11.24 17.15
N ARG A 287 -10.67 -10.81 17.34
CA ARG A 287 -10.05 -10.61 18.65
C ARG A 287 -10.26 -9.22 19.22
N HIS A 288 -11.00 -8.36 18.51
CA HIS A 288 -11.28 -6.98 18.88
C HIS A 288 -10.00 -6.23 19.27
N ILE A 289 -8.98 -6.34 18.42
CA ILE A 289 -7.71 -5.64 18.58
C ILE A 289 -7.96 -4.15 18.43
N ARG A 290 -8.35 -3.51 19.54
CA ARG A 290 -8.48 -2.06 19.65
C ARG A 290 -7.21 -1.49 20.26
N ALA A 291 -6.69 -0.43 19.67
CA ALA A 291 -5.60 0.34 20.26
C ALA A 291 -6.06 0.93 21.61
N LYS A 292 -5.45 0.48 22.71
CA LYS A 292 -5.34 1.32 23.90
C LYS A 292 -4.13 2.19 23.70
N VAL A 293 -4.33 3.49 23.55
CA VAL A 293 -3.22 4.45 23.43
C VAL A 293 -2.30 4.25 24.62
N SER A 294 -1.06 3.79 24.37
CA SER A 294 -0.10 3.60 25.44
C SER A 294 0.31 4.97 26.02
N PHE A 295 0.90 4.97 27.22
CA PHE A 295 1.43 6.22 27.80
C PHE A 295 2.45 6.87 26.86
N TRP A 296 3.39 6.09 26.32
CA TRP A 296 4.41 6.59 25.39
C TRP A 296 3.80 7.14 24.09
N HIS A 297 2.71 6.56 23.58
CA HIS A 297 2.02 7.08 22.40
C HIS A 297 1.21 8.35 22.72
N ARG A 298 0.66 8.49 23.92
CA ARG A 298 0.09 9.78 24.35
C ARG A 298 1.17 10.84 24.45
N VAL A 299 2.33 10.52 25.04
CA VAL A 299 3.48 11.42 25.12
C VAL A 299 3.99 11.77 23.73
N TYR A 300 4.14 10.79 22.83
CA TYR A 300 4.51 11.01 21.44
C TYR A 300 3.48 11.86 20.70
N ALA A 301 2.18 11.59 20.89
CA ALA A 301 1.11 12.40 20.30
C ALA A 301 1.06 13.82 20.86
N ASP A 302 1.36 14.01 22.14
CA ASP A 302 1.45 15.33 22.78
C ASP A 302 2.71 16.07 22.32
N LEU A 303 3.83 15.37 22.13
CA LEU A 303 5.05 15.90 21.51
C LEU A 303 4.79 16.29 20.05
N MET A 304 4.17 15.41 19.27
CA MET A 304 3.76 15.70 17.90
C MET A 304 2.68 16.77 17.84
N ARG A 305 1.85 16.97 18.87
CA ARG A 305 0.93 18.11 18.97
C ARG A 305 1.68 19.41 19.23
N PHE A 306 2.71 19.37 20.07
CA PHE A 306 3.58 20.51 20.35
C PHE A 306 4.38 20.92 19.10
N LEU A 307 4.91 19.94 18.36
CA LEU A 307 5.69 20.15 17.13
C LEU A 307 4.81 20.37 15.88
N GLY A 308 3.62 19.77 15.83
CA GLY A 308 2.70 19.69 14.68
C GLY A 308 1.92 20.96 14.38
N SER A 309 2.40 22.12 14.82
CA SER A 309 2.04 23.40 14.18
C SER A 309 2.83 23.63 12.89
N ASP A 310 3.85 22.81 12.64
CA ASP A 310 4.71 22.83 11.47
C ASP A 310 4.30 21.74 10.46
N ILE A 311 4.11 22.13 9.19
CA ILE A 311 3.80 21.20 8.11
C ILE A 311 4.91 20.15 7.92
N GLY A 312 6.17 20.48 8.23
CA GLY A 312 7.31 19.59 8.13
C GLY A 312 7.18 18.37 9.03
N VAL A 313 6.52 18.51 10.19
CA VAL A 313 6.23 17.39 11.10
C VAL A 313 5.16 16.47 10.52
N VAL A 314 4.24 16.98 9.71
CA VAL A 314 3.22 16.16 9.03
C VAL A 314 3.79 15.39 7.86
N LEU A 315 4.64 16.07 7.08
CA LEU A 315 5.41 15.43 6.02
C LEU A 315 6.26 14.29 6.61
N PHE A 316 6.80 14.50 7.82
CA PHE A 316 7.53 13.47 8.56
C PHE A 316 6.65 12.31 9.04
N SER A 317 5.42 12.57 9.51
CA SER A 317 4.64 11.55 10.24
C SER A 317 4.20 10.40 9.35
N ALA A 318 3.75 10.67 8.12
CA ALA A 318 3.31 9.60 7.22
C ALA A 318 4.48 8.68 6.82
N ASP A 319 5.66 9.26 6.59
CA ASP A 319 6.89 8.50 6.30
C ASP A 319 7.39 7.71 7.50
N MET A 320 7.34 8.30 8.70
CA MET A 320 7.72 7.58 9.91
C MET A 320 6.81 6.39 10.18
N ALA A 321 5.51 6.55 9.93
CA ALA A 321 4.56 5.46 10.06
C ALA A 321 4.93 4.28 9.15
N ALA A 322 5.23 4.59 7.88
CA ALA A 322 5.75 3.62 6.92
C ALA A 322 7.06 2.96 7.38
N LEU A 323 8.02 3.75 7.86
CA LEU A 323 9.31 3.22 8.34
C LEU A 323 9.15 2.29 9.55
N GLU A 324 8.30 2.64 10.50
CA GLU A 324 8.03 1.82 11.68
C GLU A 324 7.30 0.53 11.31
N ALA A 325 6.26 0.61 10.48
CA ALA A 325 5.51 -0.57 10.02
C ALA A 325 6.40 -1.57 9.27
N ARG A 326 7.29 -1.09 8.40
CA ARG A 326 8.29 -1.93 7.69
C ARG A 326 9.16 -2.76 8.63
N GLN A 327 9.54 -2.23 9.79
CA GLN A 327 10.37 -2.96 10.75
C GLN A 327 9.63 -4.15 11.37
N PHE A 328 8.31 -4.08 11.50
CA PHE A 328 7.50 -5.15 12.08
C PHE A 328 7.07 -6.21 11.06
N ALA A 329 6.98 -5.87 9.78
CA ALA A 329 6.49 -6.76 8.74
C ALA A 329 7.21 -8.14 8.69
N PRO A 330 8.56 -8.25 8.71
CA PRO A 330 9.22 -9.55 8.72
C PRO A 330 8.83 -10.46 9.90
N SER A 331 8.66 -9.86 11.09
CA SER A 331 8.24 -10.57 12.30
C SER A 331 6.78 -10.99 12.24
N LEU A 332 5.93 -10.15 11.63
CA LEU A 332 4.51 -10.44 11.42
C LEU A 332 4.33 -11.67 10.54
N PHE A 333 4.97 -11.68 9.36
CA PHE A 333 4.86 -12.82 8.45
C PHE A 333 5.51 -14.09 9.00
N GLU A 334 6.56 -13.99 9.82
CA GLU A 334 7.08 -15.15 10.54
C GLU A 334 6.05 -15.74 11.52
N ALA A 335 5.35 -14.88 12.26
CA ALA A 335 4.30 -15.29 13.19
C ALA A 335 3.10 -15.88 12.45
N LEU A 336 2.65 -15.24 11.37
CA LEU A 336 1.57 -15.73 10.51
C LEU A 336 1.89 -17.12 9.95
N CYS A 337 3.14 -17.33 9.50
CA CYS A 337 3.62 -18.64 9.06
C CYS A 337 3.41 -19.77 10.08
N LYS A 338 3.50 -19.47 11.37
CA LYS A 338 3.30 -20.45 12.44
C LYS A 338 1.82 -20.54 12.85
N CYS A 339 1.12 -19.41 12.82
CA CYS A 339 -0.26 -19.24 13.26
C CYS A 339 -1.30 -19.92 12.37
N VAL A 340 -1.11 -19.96 11.04
CA VAL A 340 -2.16 -20.42 10.10
C VAL A 340 -2.11 -21.91 9.73
N LYS A 341 -3.27 -22.47 9.38
CA LYS A 341 -3.41 -23.82 8.78
C LYS A 341 -2.74 -23.94 7.41
N ASP A 342 -2.51 -25.19 7.01
CA ASP A 342 -1.80 -25.50 5.76
C ASP A 342 -2.66 -25.20 4.51
N ASP A 343 -4.00 -25.16 4.65
CA ASP A 343 -4.97 -24.83 3.59
C ASP A 343 -4.72 -23.45 2.95
N LEU A 344 -4.28 -22.45 3.75
CA LEU A 344 -4.05 -21.08 3.24
C LEU A 344 -2.86 -20.96 2.28
N TRP A 345 -2.08 -22.04 2.12
CA TRP A 345 -0.93 -22.10 1.24
C TRP A 345 -1.22 -22.82 -0.08
N GLU A 346 -2.40 -23.43 -0.22
CA GLU A 346 -2.75 -24.21 -1.41
C GLU A 346 -2.87 -23.30 -2.65
N PRO A 347 -2.33 -23.70 -3.82
CA PRO A 347 -2.40 -22.88 -5.03
C PRO A 347 -3.85 -22.65 -5.46
N GLY A 348 -4.23 -21.39 -5.68
CA GLY A 348 -5.58 -20.99 -6.07
C GLY A 348 -6.58 -20.97 -4.92
N PHE A 349 -6.17 -21.27 -3.69
CA PHE A 349 -6.95 -20.94 -2.50
C PHE A 349 -6.94 -19.43 -2.34
N VAL A 350 -8.11 -18.80 -2.38
CA VAL A 350 -8.25 -17.35 -2.21
C VAL A 350 -9.41 -17.11 -1.25
N LEU A 351 -9.10 -16.54 -0.09
CA LEU A 351 -10.13 -16.07 0.84
C LEU A 351 -10.94 -14.95 0.17
N GLU A 352 -12.26 -14.99 0.37
CA GLU A 352 -13.15 -13.91 -0.08
C GLU A 352 -13.37 -12.90 1.05
N ASP A 353 -13.25 -11.61 0.73
CA ASP A 353 -13.44 -10.50 1.66
C ASP A 353 -14.77 -10.63 2.42
N GLY A 354 -14.70 -10.61 3.76
CA GLY A 354 -15.85 -10.58 4.66
C GLY A 354 -16.63 -11.90 4.82
N LYS A 355 -16.17 -13.03 4.26
CA LYS A 355 -16.93 -14.30 4.29
C LYS A 355 -16.35 -15.40 5.19
N PHE A 356 -15.19 -15.19 5.80
CA PHE A 356 -14.55 -16.20 6.63
C PHE A 356 -14.30 -15.70 8.06
N ARG A 357 -14.04 -16.63 8.98
CA ARG A 357 -13.65 -16.33 10.36
C ARG A 357 -12.23 -16.80 10.59
N ALA A 358 -11.37 -15.96 11.16
CA ALA A 358 -9.96 -16.30 11.32
C ALA A 358 -9.77 -17.53 12.22
N LYS A 359 -10.61 -17.67 13.25
CA LYS A 359 -10.56 -18.82 14.18
C LYS A 359 -10.62 -20.19 13.49
N ASP A 360 -11.25 -20.27 12.32
CA ASP A 360 -11.41 -21.53 11.58
C ASP A 360 -10.10 -21.95 10.88
N TYR A 361 -9.13 -21.04 10.77
CA TYR A 361 -7.84 -21.22 10.11
C TYR A 361 -6.63 -21.11 11.06
N ILE A 362 -6.86 -21.09 12.38
CA ILE A 362 -5.79 -21.11 13.37
C ILE A 362 -5.20 -22.53 13.50
N LYS A 363 -3.87 -22.62 13.42
CA LYS A 363 -3.04 -23.80 13.68
C LYS A 363 -2.34 -23.72 15.03
N ASP A 364 -1.80 -22.55 15.38
CA ASP A 364 -1.05 -22.32 16.62
C ASP A 364 -1.47 -21.00 17.29
N GLU A 365 -2.26 -21.13 18.36
CA GLU A 365 -2.77 -20.00 19.15
C GLU A 365 -1.64 -19.16 19.77
N GLN A 366 -0.52 -19.78 20.17
CA GLN A 366 0.61 -19.04 20.75
C GLN A 366 1.29 -18.18 19.70
N ALA A 367 1.45 -18.68 18.48
CA ALA A 367 1.93 -17.88 17.36
C ALA A 367 0.96 -16.74 17.02
N CYS A 368 -0.36 -16.99 17.05
CA CYS A 368 -1.36 -15.96 16.78
C CYS A 368 -1.34 -14.82 17.81
N LYS A 369 -0.97 -15.09 19.08
CA LYS A 369 -0.76 -14.01 20.06
C LYS A 369 0.32 -13.00 19.64
N LYS A 370 1.34 -13.44 18.88
CA LYS A 370 2.35 -12.53 18.35
C LYS A 370 1.81 -11.67 17.21
N VAL A 371 0.96 -12.25 16.37
CA VAL A 371 0.22 -11.52 15.31
C VAL A 371 -0.68 -10.46 15.94
N GLU A 372 -1.39 -10.78 17.02
CA GLU A 372 -2.20 -9.81 17.79
C GLU A 372 -1.36 -8.70 18.43
N GLU A 373 -0.21 -9.03 19.02
CA GLU A 373 0.68 -8.05 19.63
C GLU A 373 1.19 -7.04 18.58
N ILE A 374 1.61 -7.54 17.41
CA ILE A 374 2.04 -6.68 16.31
C ILE A 374 0.86 -5.81 15.84
N GLY A 375 -0.33 -6.38 15.63
CA GLY A 375 -1.53 -5.60 15.28
C GLY A 375 -1.85 -4.49 16.28
N ARG A 376 -1.68 -4.72 17.59
CA ARG A 376 -1.83 -3.66 18.61
C ARG A 376 -0.78 -2.57 18.47
N ILE A 377 0.46 -2.90 18.14
CA ILE A 377 1.52 -1.92 17.92
C ILE A 377 1.19 -1.08 16.68
N SER A 378 0.84 -1.72 15.57
CA SER A 378 0.47 -1.07 14.31
C SER A 378 -0.73 -0.14 14.45
N ALA A 379 -1.78 -0.59 15.13
CA ALA A 379 -2.94 0.26 15.43
C ALA A 379 -2.56 1.49 16.28
N ASN A 380 -1.58 1.39 17.18
CA ASN A 380 -1.08 2.53 17.95
C ASN A 380 -0.24 3.50 17.09
N ILE A 381 0.56 2.99 16.15
CA ILE A 381 1.33 3.79 15.19
C ILE A 381 0.36 4.57 14.30
N ALA A 382 -0.62 3.89 13.70
CA ALA A 382 -1.66 4.48 12.87
C ALA A 382 -2.41 5.60 13.61
N LEU A 383 -2.83 5.35 14.85
CA LEU A 383 -3.52 6.33 15.66
C LEU A 383 -2.64 7.56 15.99
N SER A 384 -1.37 7.33 16.35
CA SER A 384 -0.44 8.41 16.69
C SER A 384 -0.18 9.33 15.50
N ASN A 385 0.07 8.76 14.33
CA ASN A 385 0.34 9.52 13.10
C ASN A 385 -0.93 10.21 12.57
N SER A 386 -2.08 9.54 12.65
CA SER A 386 -3.39 10.15 12.35
C SER A 386 -3.67 11.37 13.23
N LEU A 387 -3.35 11.29 14.53
CA LEU A 387 -3.49 12.42 15.46
C LEU A 387 -2.53 13.58 15.12
N ALA A 388 -1.29 13.28 14.75
CA ALA A 388 -0.32 14.29 14.32
C ALA A 388 -0.83 15.04 13.08
N LEU A 389 -1.30 14.29 12.09
CA LEU A 389 -1.88 14.82 10.85
C LEU A 389 -3.12 15.67 11.12
N TYR A 390 -4.05 15.18 11.96
CA TYR A 390 -5.24 15.93 12.35
C TYR A 390 -4.93 17.24 13.09
N ASN A 391 -3.94 17.23 14.01
CA ASN A 391 -3.57 18.45 14.74
C ASN A 391 -3.00 19.51 13.79
N ALA A 392 -2.17 19.11 12.84
CA ALA A 392 -1.62 20.04 11.86
C ALA A 392 -2.69 20.55 10.89
N TYR A 393 -3.59 19.66 10.43
CA TYR A 393 -4.78 20.06 9.69
C TYR A 393 -5.53 21.15 10.45
N LYS A 394 -5.87 20.90 11.73
CA LYS A 394 -6.59 21.87 12.57
C LYS A 394 -5.88 23.22 12.68
N ASN A 395 -4.55 23.21 12.85
CA ASN A 395 -3.75 24.42 13.00
C ASN A 395 -3.65 25.24 11.71
N LEU A 396 -3.52 24.57 10.57
CA LEU A 396 -3.35 25.22 9.26
C LEU A 396 -4.69 25.58 8.62
N ALA A 397 -5.75 24.79 8.83
CA ALA A 397 -7.09 25.02 8.30
C ALA A 397 -7.69 26.37 8.71
N THR A 398 -7.34 26.87 9.89
CA THR A 398 -7.84 28.14 10.42
C THR A 398 -6.81 29.27 10.34
N THR A 399 -5.67 29.05 9.67
CA THR A 399 -4.61 30.05 9.61
C THR A 399 -4.97 31.19 8.66
N SER A 400 -4.68 32.42 9.06
CA SER A 400 -4.73 33.61 8.20
C SER A 400 -3.34 34.08 7.75
N ASP A 401 -2.29 33.34 8.14
CA ASP A 401 -0.91 33.62 7.78
C ASP A 401 -0.68 33.28 6.30
N LYS A 402 -0.51 34.33 5.48
CA LYS A 402 -0.34 34.21 4.03
C LYS A 402 0.89 33.37 3.64
N GLU A 403 1.96 33.39 4.43
CA GLU A 403 3.16 32.59 4.14
C GLU A 403 2.88 31.11 4.33
N LYS A 404 2.12 30.74 5.38
CA LYS A 404 1.70 29.35 5.61
C LYS A 404 0.74 28.85 4.52
N VAL A 405 -0.21 29.68 4.12
CA VAL A 405 -1.11 29.35 3.01
C VAL A 405 -0.31 29.14 1.71
N ARG A 406 0.60 30.07 1.40
CA ARG A 406 1.47 29.96 0.21
C ARG A 406 2.34 28.70 0.24
N MET A 407 2.85 28.34 1.41
CA MET A 407 3.61 27.10 1.61
C MET A 407 2.77 25.86 1.30
N VAL A 408 1.50 25.79 1.72
CA VAL A 408 0.61 24.66 1.38
C VAL A 408 0.46 24.52 -0.14
N PHE A 409 0.21 25.62 -0.86
CA PHE A 409 0.11 25.59 -2.32
C PHE A 409 1.44 25.22 -2.99
N SER A 410 2.56 25.78 -2.53
CA SER A 410 3.89 25.43 -3.04
C SER A 410 4.22 23.94 -2.85
N LEU A 411 3.88 23.38 -1.68
CA LEU A 411 3.99 21.94 -1.46
C LEU A 411 3.07 21.17 -2.40
N LEU A 412 1.81 21.59 -2.59
CA LEU A 412 0.91 20.92 -3.53
C LEU A 412 1.46 20.98 -4.97
N GLU A 413 2.05 22.09 -5.41
CA GLU A 413 2.65 22.24 -6.74
C GLU A 413 3.76 21.22 -7.01
N ARG A 414 4.60 20.94 -6.01
CA ARG A 414 5.70 19.98 -6.20
C ARG A 414 5.18 18.55 -6.50
N ARG A 415 3.88 18.27 -6.29
CA ARG A 415 3.23 17.02 -6.73
C ARG A 415 3.37 16.77 -8.23
N MET A 416 3.55 17.84 -9.02
CA MET A 416 3.83 17.74 -10.46
C MET A 416 5.09 16.91 -10.77
N ASP A 417 6.07 16.85 -9.88
CA ASP A 417 7.27 16.03 -10.09
C ASP A 417 6.92 14.54 -10.09
N ALA A 418 6.05 14.11 -9.18
CA ALA A 418 5.56 12.74 -9.14
C ALA A 418 4.67 12.39 -10.36
N VAL A 419 3.86 13.34 -10.84
CA VAL A 419 3.08 13.17 -12.09
C VAL A 419 4.02 12.94 -13.27
N LYS A 420 5.07 13.76 -13.43
CA LYS A 420 6.06 13.61 -14.50
C LYS A 420 6.78 12.28 -14.44
N GLU A 421 7.17 11.84 -13.25
CA GLU A 421 7.85 10.55 -13.07
C GLU A 421 6.94 9.38 -13.43
N ARG A 422 5.65 9.41 -13.06
CA ARG A 422 4.67 8.41 -13.49
C ARG A 422 4.53 8.38 -15.02
N GLU A 423 4.39 9.52 -15.67
CA GLU A 423 4.24 9.58 -17.14
C GLU A 423 5.48 9.08 -17.87
N LYS A 424 6.67 9.45 -17.37
CA LYS A 424 7.93 8.94 -17.90
C LYS A 424 7.98 7.41 -17.83
N ARG A 425 7.62 6.81 -16.70
CA ARG A 425 7.57 5.36 -16.54
C ARG A 425 6.55 4.70 -17.48
N LEU A 426 5.36 5.27 -17.61
CA LEU A 426 4.34 4.78 -18.56
C LEU A 426 4.88 4.82 -19.99
N ASN A 427 5.52 5.91 -20.41
CA ASN A 427 6.10 6.04 -21.74
C ASN A 427 7.23 5.02 -21.98
N GLU A 428 8.11 4.82 -20.99
CA GLU A 428 9.16 3.80 -21.05
C GLU A 428 8.58 2.37 -21.14
N TYR A 429 7.47 2.10 -20.44
CA TYR A 429 6.73 0.84 -20.53
C TYR A 429 6.19 0.64 -21.94
N MET A 430 5.49 1.64 -22.47
CA MET A 430 4.84 1.60 -23.78
C MET A 430 5.85 1.34 -24.89
N ALA A 431 7.02 1.98 -24.82
CA ALA A 431 8.12 1.77 -25.76
C ALA A 431 8.67 0.33 -25.74
N LYS A 432 8.74 -0.29 -24.55
CA LYS A 432 9.23 -1.68 -24.38
C LYS A 432 8.17 -2.73 -24.72
N ASN A 433 6.88 -2.39 -24.65
CA ASN A 433 5.76 -3.33 -24.79
C ASN A 433 4.74 -2.83 -25.83
N PRO A 434 5.06 -2.82 -27.14
CA PRO A 434 4.18 -2.24 -28.17
C PRO A 434 2.80 -2.93 -28.28
N ASP A 435 2.69 -4.19 -27.86
CA ASP A 435 1.42 -4.93 -27.84
C ASP A 435 0.52 -4.59 -26.64
N GLY A 436 1.03 -3.85 -25.63
CA GLY A 436 0.38 -3.65 -24.34
C GLY A 436 0.68 -4.77 -23.34
N THR A 437 0.01 -4.75 -22.19
CA THR A 437 0.19 -5.76 -21.15
C THR A 437 -0.73 -6.95 -21.39
N LYS A 438 -0.14 -8.08 -21.76
CA LYS A 438 -0.89 -9.31 -21.98
C LYS A 438 -1.55 -9.77 -20.67
N PRO A 439 -2.81 -10.26 -20.71
CA PRO A 439 -3.38 -10.90 -19.53
C PRO A 439 -2.54 -12.11 -19.12
N PRO A 440 -2.51 -12.45 -17.82
CA PRO A 440 -1.89 -13.69 -17.38
C PRO A 440 -2.49 -14.82 -18.21
N SER A 441 -1.67 -15.41 -19.08
CA SER A 441 -2.10 -16.57 -19.85
C SER A 441 -2.26 -17.73 -18.86
N GLY A 442 -3.40 -18.42 -18.87
CA GLY A 442 -3.51 -19.76 -18.29
C GLY A 442 -2.28 -20.57 -18.73
N GLY A 443 -1.55 -21.12 -17.75
CA GLY A 443 -0.14 -21.54 -17.85
C GLY A 443 0.30 -22.04 -19.23
N GLY A 444 0.93 -21.16 -20.00
CA GLY A 444 1.45 -21.47 -21.32
C GLY A 444 2.98 -21.38 -21.33
N ARG A 445 3.66 -22.53 -21.27
CA ARG A 445 5.08 -22.75 -21.65
C ARG A 445 6.15 -21.83 -21.03
N ILE A 446 6.08 -21.46 -19.74
CA ILE A 446 7.21 -20.83 -19.00
C ILE A 446 8.03 -21.90 -18.23
N MET A 447 8.02 -23.14 -18.71
CA MET A 447 8.46 -24.30 -17.94
C MET A 447 9.99 -24.51 -17.92
N TRP A 448 10.73 -24.19 -18.99
CA TRP A 448 12.10 -24.69 -19.11
C TRP A 448 13.14 -23.94 -18.27
N PHE A 449 13.05 -22.61 -18.18
CA PHE A 449 14.06 -21.84 -17.43
C PHE A 449 13.89 -21.96 -15.91
N PHE A 450 12.65 -21.95 -15.41
CA PHE A 450 12.38 -21.96 -13.97
C PHE A 450 12.60 -23.34 -13.33
N ILE A 451 12.24 -24.43 -14.01
CA ILE A 451 12.50 -25.79 -13.51
C ILE A 451 14.01 -26.07 -13.46
N VAL A 452 14.78 -25.58 -14.43
CA VAL A 452 16.25 -25.73 -14.41
C VAL A 452 16.86 -24.88 -13.31
N GLU A 453 16.49 -23.60 -13.17
CA GLU A 453 17.08 -22.73 -12.13
C GLU A 453 16.71 -23.19 -10.73
N VAL A 454 15.43 -23.44 -10.44
CA VAL A 454 15.01 -23.85 -9.09
C VAL A 454 15.40 -25.30 -8.82
N GLY A 455 15.34 -26.18 -9.83
CA GLY A 455 15.83 -27.55 -9.73
C GLY A 455 17.33 -27.62 -9.46
N LEU A 456 18.13 -26.77 -10.10
CA LEU A 456 19.56 -26.62 -9.80
C LEU A 456 19.77 -26.05 -8.41
N ILE A 457 19.04 -25.02 -7.98
CA ILE A 457 19.19 -24.44 -6.63
C ILE A 457 18.86 -25.46 -5.55
N ILE A 458 17.75 -26.21 -5.70
CA ILE A 458 17.35 -27.25 -4.75
C ILE A 458 18.35 -28.40 -4.78
N GLY A 459 18.73 -28.87 -5.97
CA GLY A 459 19.72 -29.94 -6.14
C GLY A 459 21.09 -29.58 -5.55
N PHE A 460 21.55 -28.35 -5.75
CA PHE A 460 22.82 -27.85 -5.21
C PHE A 460 22.75 -27.67 -3.70
N SER A 461 21.63 -27.16 -3.18
CA SER A 461 21.40 -27.02 -1.73
C SER A 461 21.37 -28.38 -1.04
N TYR A 462 20.74 -29.38 -1.65
CA TYR A 462 20.68 -30.74 -1.12
C TYR A 462 22.04 -31.43 -1.18
N ALA A 463 22.77 -31.27 -2.29
CA ALA A 463 24.13 -31.79 -2.43
C ALA A 463 25.09 -31.15 -1.40
N LEU A 464 25.01 -29.83 -1.20
CA LEU A 464 25.81 -29.11 -0.21
C LEU A 464 25.49 -29.58 1.22
N PHE A 465 24.21 -29.74 1.55
CA PHE A 465 23.79 -30.29 2.84
C PHE A 465 24.28 -31.73 3.06
N ALA A 466 24.21 -32.58 2.03
CA ALA A 466 24.71 -33.95 2.08
C ALA A 466 26.24 -34.01 2.28
N VAL A 467 26.99 -33.09 1.66
CA VAL A 467 28.45 -32.99 1.84
C VAL A 467 28.78 -32.52 3.27
N ILE A 468 28.13 -31.46 3.74
CA ILE A 468 28.32 -30.94 5.11
C ILE A 468 28.04 -32.03 6.14
N THR A 469 26.89 -32.71 6.05
CA THR A 469 26.54 -33.79 6.98
C THR A 469 27.51 -34.98 6.92
N ARG A 470 28.11 -35.29 5.76
CA ARG A 470 29.15 -36.32 5.63
C ARG A 470 30.47 -35.91 6.27
N VAL A 471 30.86 -34.64 6.12
CA VAL A 471 32.09 -34.09 6.73
C VAL A 471 31.95 -34.04 8.25
N PHE A 472 30.79 -33.63 8.78
CA PHE A 472 30.56 -33.56 10.22
C PHE A 472 30.26 -34.92 10.88
N ARG A 473 29.81 -35.94 10.13
CA ARG A 473 29.72 -37.33 10.61
C ARG A 473 31.07 -38.06 10.69
N ARG A 474 32.15 -37.48 10.16
CA ARG A 474 33.52 -38.03 10.25
C ARG A 474 34.34 -37.42 11.40
N ARG A 475 33.72 -37.17 12.56
CA ARG A 475 34.50 -37.06 13.81
C ARG A 475 34.65 -38.46 14.42
N PRO A 476 35.88 -38.97 14.59
CA PRO A 476 36.09 -40.26 15.22
C PRO A 476 35.73 -40.17 16.71
N SER A 477 34.78 -41.00 17.12
CA SER A 477 34.60 -41.39 18.51
C SER A 477 35.79 -42.26 18.92
N GLY A 478 36.78 -41.70 19.62
CA GLY A 478 37.86 -42.53 20.16
C GLY A 478 39.06 -41.77 20.69
N GLN A 479 39.00 -41.42 21.99
CA GLN A 479 40.09 -41.36 22.97
C GLN A 479 39.45 -40.74 24.23
N GLY A 480 39.10 -41.47 25.29
CA GLY A 480 39.93 -42.45 26.00
C GLY A 480 40.53 -41.76 27.22
N THR A 481 39.69 -41.38 28.18
CA THR A 481 40.12 -40.86 29.49
C THR A 481 40.79 -41.96 30.29
N GLN A 482 42.12 -41.88 30.47
CA GLN A 482 42.84 -42.61 31.50
C GLN A 482 42.93 -41.76 32.77
N HIS A 483 42.45 -42.31 33.88
CA HIS A 483 42.75 -41.85 35.23
C HIS A 483 44.20 -42.19 35.61
N PRO A 484 44.92 -41.32 36.33
CA PRO A 484 46.04 -41.74 37.14
C PRO A 484 45.57 -42.01 38.58
N SER A 485 45.91 -43.20 39.06
CA SER A 485 45.97 -43.55 40.48
C SER A 485 47.37 -43.26 41.03
N LEU A 486 47.38 -42.72 42.26
CA LEU A 486 48.48 -42.31 43.15
C LEU A 486 49.07 -40.92 42.90
#